data_AF-A0A1Y4IQJ5-F1
#
_entry.id   AF-A0A1Y4IQJ5-F1
#
_cell.length_a   1.000
_cell.length_b   1.000
_cell.length_c   1.000
_cell.angle_alpha   90.00
_cell.angle_beta   90.00
_cell.angle_gamma   90.00
#
_symmetry.space_group_name_H-M   'P 1'
#
loop_
_entity.id
_entity.type
_entity.pdbx_description
1 polymer ?
#
loop_
_entity_poly.entity_id
_entity_poly.type
_entity_poly.pdbx_seq_one_letter_code
_entity_poly.pdbx_strand_id
1 'polypeptide(L)'
;MSMPSIARNPDPVTMHQAITDLLESIALEETAMSHILNAEGEKLQKAIAMEDIDFCQLMEVNESVANMVNVIGGLENILKDKLEFVANNLYYPNCGCDDGCNNNCGCC
;
A
#
# COMPACT_ATOMS: atom_id res chain seq x y z
N MET A 1 -40.06 22.76 -11.06
CA MET A 1 -39.30 21.72 -10.34
C MET A 1 -37.90 22.26 -10.15
N SER A 2 -37.53 22.56 -8.92
CA SER A 2 -36.24 23.16 -8.56
C SER A 2 -35.10 22.19 -8.85
N MET A 3 -33.96 22.70 -9.29
CA MET A 3 -32.75 21.92 -9.51
C MET A 3 -32.25 21.36 -8.17
N PRO A 4 -31.76 20.11 -8.09
CA PRO A 4 -31.22 19.56 -6.85
C PRO A 4 -29.95 20.30 -6.42
N SER A 5 -29.87 20.72 -5.15
CA SER A 5 -28.64 21.27 -4.57
C SER A 5 -27.82 20.14 -3.95
N ILE A 6 -26.63 19.90 -4.48
CA ILE A 6 -25.65 19.00 -3.86
C ILE A 6 -25.04 19.76 -2.68
N ALA A 7 -25.49 19.45 -1.46
CA ALA A 7 -24.90 19.99 -0.26
C ALA A 7 -23.50 19.39 -0.06
N ARG A 8 -22.53 20.24 0.27
CA ARG A 8 -21.17 19.78 0.59
C ARG A 8 -21.20 19.02 1.93
N ASN A 9 -20.41 17.95 2.04
CA ASN A 9 -20.28 17.19 3.28
C ASN A 9 -19.89 18.14 4.44
N PRO A 10 -20.59 18.12 5.59
CA PRO A 10 -20.23 18.94 6.75
C PRO A 10 -18.82 18.65 7.28
N ASP A 11 -18.30 17.44 7.08
CA ASP A 11 -16.95 17.04 7.52
C ASP A 11 -16.06 16.73 6.30
N PRO A 12 -15.48 17.75 5.64
CA PRO A 12 -14.62 17.55 4.49
C PRO A 12 -13.29 16.91 4.90
N VAL A 13 -12.89 15.85 4.20
CA VAL A 13 -11.55 15.27 4.32
C VAL A 13 -10.53 16.29 3.84
N THR A 14 -9.52 16.57 4.67
CA THR A 14 -8.43 17.49 4.30
C THR A 14 -7.46 16.80 3.35
N MET A 15 -6.74 17.57 2.52
CA MET A 15 -5.71 17.00 1.65
C MET A 15 -4.63 16.25 2.43
N HIS A 16 -4.24 16.75 3.61
CA HIS A 16 -3.28 16.07 4.49
C HIS A 16 -3.79 14.71 4.98
N GLN A 17 -5.06 14.64 5.40
CA GLN A 17 -5.68 13.38 5.82
C GLN A 17 -5.74 12.41 4.63
N ALA A 18 -6.17 12.87 3.46
CA ALA A 18 -6.26 12.03 2.27
C ALA A 18 -4.89 11.44 1.86
N ILE A 19 -3.82 12.23 1.91
CA ILE A 19 -2.46 11.74 1.63
C ILE A 19 -2.03 10.69 2.66
N THR A 20 -2.29 10.97 3.95
CA THR A 20 -1.96 10.04 5.04
C THR A 20 -2.69 8.71 4.87
N ASP A 21 -3.99 8.75 4.60
CA ASP A 21 -4.83 7.56 4.39
C ASP A 21 -4.32 6.74 3.18
N LEU A 22 -3.89 7.40 2.11
CA LEU A 22 -3.34 6.73 0.93
C LEU A 22 -2.00 6.06 1.23
N LEU A 23 -1.09 6.74 1.93
CA LEU A 23 0.19 6.15 2.34
C LEU A 23 -0.01 4.98 3.30
N GLU A 24 -0.94 5.11 4.25
CA GLU A 24 -1.31 4.03 5.16
C GLU A 24 -1.88 2.83 4.39
N SER A 25 -2.72 3.05 3.38
CA SER A 25 -3.26 1.97 2.55
C SER A 25 -2.16 1.19 1.83
N ILE A 26 -1.12 1.87 1.31
CA ILE A 26 0.03 1.23 0.66
C ILE A 26 0.82 0.40 1.69
N ALA A 27 1.11 0.97 2.86
CA ALA A 27 1.84 0.28 3.92
C ALA A 27 1.08 -0.97 4.43
N LEU A 28 -0.25 -0.91 4.49
CA LEU A 28 -1.08 -2.06 4.86
C LEU A 28 -1.03 -3.16 3.79
N GLU A 29 -1.07 -2.80 2.50
CA GLU A 29 -0.91 -3.75 1.39
C GLU A 29 0.50 -4.40 1.42
N GLU A 30 1.58 -3.63 1.63
CA GLU A 30 2.95 -4.15 1.79
C GLU A 30 3.07 -5.11 2.99
N THR A 31 2.46 -4.75 4.13
CA THR A 31 2.45 -5.61 5.32
C THR A 31 1.73 -6.92 5.04
N ALA A 32 0.58 -6.88 4.37
CA ALA A 32 -0.16 -8.09 3.98
C ALA A 32 0.69 -8.99 3.05
N MET A 33 1.39 -8.41 2.07
CA MET A 33 2.27 -9.16 1.18
C MET A 33 3.44 -9.83 1.92
N SER A 34 4.01 -9.16 2.93
CA SER A 34 5.08 -9.77 3.76
C SER A 34 4.60 -11.02 4.50
N HIS A 35 3.36 -11.00 5.00
CA HIS A 35 2.75 -12.17 5.65
C HIS A 35 2.50 -13.31 4.66
N ILE A 36 2.09 -13.01 3.43
CA ILE A 36 1.94 -14.02 2.38
C ILE A 36 3.30 -14.63 2.06
N LEU A 37 4.34 -13.82 1.84
CA LEU A 37 5.69 -14.30 1.56
C LEU A 37 6.22 -15.20 2.68
N ASN A 38 5.99 -14.83 3.94
CA ASN A 38 6.38 -15.67 5.07
C ASN A 38 5.62 -17.01 5.07
N ALA A 39 4.30 -16.99 4.85
CA ALA A 39 3.50 -18.22 4.78
C ALA A 39 3.95 -19.15 3.63
N GLU A 40 4.28 -18.59 2.47
CA GLU A 40 4.83 -19.33 1.34
C GLU A 40 6.24 -19.89 1.65
N GLY A 41 7.08 -19.13 2.36
CA GLY A 41 8.37 -19.61 2.87
C GLY A 41 8.22 -20.78 3.84
N GLU A 42 7.30 -20.69 4.80
CA GLU A 42 6.98 -21.77 5.74
C GLU A 42 6.44 -23.01 5.02
N LYS A 43 5.63 -22.83 3.96
CA LYS A 43 5.13 -23.94 3.12
C LYS A 43 6.30 -24.69 2.47
N LEU A 44 7.25 -23.98 1.88
CA LEU A 44 8.43 -24.59 1.24
C LEU A 44 9.32 -25.29 2.27
N GLN A 45 9.56 -24.67 3.42
CA GLN A 45 10.35 -25.27 4.51
C GLN A 45 9.71 -26.58 5.01
N LYS A 46 8.39 -26.60 5.20
CA LYS A 46 7.65 -27.81 5.58
C LYS A 46 7.76 -28.90 4.51
N ALA A 47 7.69 -28.52 3.23
CA ALA A 47 7.85 -29.48 2.15
C ALA A 47 9.23 -30.14 2.14
N ILE A 48 10.30 -29.36 2.34
CA ILE A 48 11.68 -29.86 2.42
C ILE A 48 11.89 -30.78 3.63
N ALA A 49 11.19 -30.51 4.74
CA ALA A 49 11.33 -31.29 5.97
C ALA A 49 10.49 -32.58 6.01
N MET A 50 9.64 -32.86 5.01
CA MET A 50 8.85 -34.09 4.97
C MET A 50 9.72 -35.29 4.58
N GLU A 51 9.71 -36.35 5.41
CA GLU A 51 10.54 -37.55 5.22
C GLU A 51 10.14 -38.35 3.96
N ASP A 52 8.86 -38.36 3.60
CA ASP A 52 8.28 -39.19 2.52
C ASP A 52 7.85 -38.37 1.29
N ILE A 53 8.34 -37.14 1.11
CA ILE A 53 8.01 -36.35 -0.08
C ILE A 53 8.77 -36.87 -1.31
N ASP A 54 8.06 -37.13 -2.41
CA ASP A 54 8.72 -37.44 -3.68
C ASP A 54 9.24 -36.15 -4.35
N PHE A 55 10.28 -36.30 -5.17
CA PHE A 55 10.88 -35.19 -5.91
C PHE A 55 9.86 -34.41 -6.76
N CYS A 56 8.90 -35.10 -7.38
CA CYS A 56 7.85 -34.44 -8.17
C CYS A 56 6.98 -33.54 -7.30
N GLN A 57 6.59 -34.02 -6.13
CA GLN A 57 5.76 -33.26 -5.18
C GLN A 57 6.51 -32.05 -4.63
N LEU A 58 7.80 -32.21 -4.32
CA LEU A 58 8.64 -31.10 -3.86
C LEU A 58 8.79 -30.02 -4.95
N MET A 59 8.96 -30.44 -6.21
CA MET A 59 9.03 -29.52 -7.35
C MET A 59 7.71 -28.77 -7.55
N GLU A 60 6.57 -29.44 -7.43
CA GLU A 60 5.24 -28.81 -7.51
C GLU A 60 5.06 -27.73 -6.44
N VAL A 61 5.46 -28.00 -5.18
CA VAL A 61 5.42 -27.00 -4.11
C VAL A 61 6.35 -25.82 -4.41
N ASN A 62 7.58 -26.08 -4.88
CA ASN A 62 8.52 -25.02 -5.22
C ASN A 62 8.01 -24.15 -6.39
N GLU A 63 7.43 -24.74 -7.43
CA GLU A 63 6.84 -23.99 -8.54
C GLU A 63 5.66 -23.13 -8.07
N SER A 64 4.80 -23.67 -7.19
CA SER A 64 3.70 -22.93 -6.59
C SER A 64 4.20 -21.72 -5.79
N VAL A 65 5.23 -21.89 -4.96
CA VAL A 65 5.84 -20.81 -4.17
C VAL A 65 6.51 -19.78 -5.08
N ALA A 66 7.26 -20.21 -6.09
CA ALA A 66 7.91 -19.31 -7.06
C ALA A 66 6.87 -18.47 -7.84
N ASN A 67 5.75 -19.08 -8.23
CA ASN A 67 4.65 -18.36 -8.87
C ASN A 67 4.05 -17.30 -7.93
N MET A 68 3.83 -17.64 -6.65
CA MET A 68 3.35 -16.66 -5.66
C MET A 68 4.32 -15.50 -5.47
N VAL A 69 5.63 -15.75 -5.39
CA VAL A 69 6.66 -14.69 -5.32
C VAL A 69 6.59 -13.79 -6.55
N ASN A 70 6.41 -14.33 -7.75
CA ASN A 70 6.26 -13.54 -8.98
C ASN A 70 4.99 -12.66 -8.95
N VAL A 71 3.86 -13.20 -8.50
CA VAL A 71 2.61 -12.45 -8.36
C VAL A 71 2.79 -11.29 -7.36
N ILE A 72 3.42 -11.55 -6.22
CA ILE A 72 3.70 -10.53 -5.20
C ILE A 72 4.64 -9.45 -5.74
N GLY A 73 5.67 -9.82 -6.49
CA GLY A 73 6.54 -8.85 -7.18
C GLY A 73 5.78 -7.97 -8.18
N GLY A 74 4.74 -8.50 -8.84
CA GLY A 74 3.83 -7.71 -9.66
C GLY A 74 3.02 -6.69 -8.84
N LEU A 75 2.47 -7.11 -7.70
CA LEU A 75 1.74 -6.23 -6.78
C LEU A 75 2.63 -5.14 -6.18
N GLU A 76 3.87 -5.48 -5.83
CA GLU A 76 4.88 -4.51 -5.33
C GLU A 76 5.14 -3.39 -6.34
N ASN A 77 5.26 -3.72 -7.63
CA ASN A 77 5.40 -2.70 -8.68
C ASN A 77 4.15 -1.81 -8.77
N ILE A 78 2.95 -2.37 -8.61
CA ILE A 78 1.71 -1.58 -8.58
C ILE A 78 1.68 -0.64 -7.36
N LEU A 79 2.12 -1.10 -6.18
CA LEU A 79 2.21 -0.26 -4.99
C LEU A 79 3.21 0.87 -5.15
N LYS A 80 4.37 0.57 -5.75
CA LYS A 80 5.35 1.58 -6.13
C LYS A 80 4.74 2.62 -7.08
N ASP A 81 4.01 2.20 -8.11
CA ASP A 81 3.35 3.12 -9.05
C ASP A 81 2.29 4.00 -8.33
N LYS A 82 1.52 3.43 -7.40
CA LYS A 82 0.57 4.19 -6.55
C LYS A 82 1.32 5.23 -5.70
N LEU A 83 2.43 4.85 -5.08
CA LEU A 83 3.26 5.73 -4.26
C LEU A 83 3.86 6.87 -5.09
N GLU A 84 4.42 6.56 -6.26
CA GLU A 84 4.95 7.55 -7.20
C GLU A 84 3.85 8.50 -7.67
N PHE A 85 2.64 8.00 -7.95
CA PHE A 85 1.51 8.84 -8.30
C PHE A 85 1.17 9.83 -7.18
N VAL A 86 1.05 9.35 -5.93
CA VAL A 86 0.79 10.17 -4.74
C VAL A 86 1.88 11.23 -4.58
N ALA A 87 3.16 10.84 -4.62
CA ALA A 87 4.29 11.73 -4.41
C ALA A 87 4.42 12.82 -5.50
N ASN A 88 4.10 12.50 -6.75
CA ASN A 88 4.29 13.42 -7.87
C ASN A 88 3.07 14.32 -8.14
N ASN A 89 1.86 13.90 -7.77
CA ASN A 89 0.62 14.59 -8.15
C ASN A 89 -0.10 15.28 -6.99
N LEU A 90 0.16 14.89 -5.75
CA LEU A 90 -0.44 15.55 -4.59
C LEU A 90 0.53 16.62 -4.07
N TYR A 91 0.38 17.83 -4.63
CA TYR A 91 1.15 19.01 -4.21
C TYR A 91 0.88 19.31 -2.73
N TYR A 92 1.93 19.31 -1.92
CA TYR A 92 1.90 19.90 -0.59
C TYR A 92 2.19 21.40 -0.76
N PRO A 93 1.19 22.30 -0.67
CA PRO A 93 1.52 23.70 -0.53
C PRO A 93 2.36 23.83 0.73
N ASN A 94 3.59 24.32 0.60
CA ASN A 94 4.37 24.77 1.74
C ASN A 94 3.48 25.75 2.52
N CYS A 95 2.93 25.30 3.64
CA CYS A 95 2.59 26.21 4.72
C CYS A 95 3.94 26.70 5.26
N GLY A 96 4.48 27.73 4.60
CA GLY A 96 5.70 28.40 4.99
C GLY A 96 5.52 29.03 6.35
N CYS A 97 5.87 28.29 7.39
CA CYS A 97 5.91 28.72 8.77
C CYS A 97 7.23 28.29 9.41
N ASP A 98 8.35 28.40 8.70
CA ASP A 98 9.66 28.36 9.34
C ASP A 98 10.33 29.74 9.19
N ASP A 99 10.72 30.28 10.35
CA ASP A 99 11.37 31.57 10.63
C ASP A 99 10.49 32.80 10.96
N GLY A 100 9.32 32.58 11.59
CA GLY A 100 8.69 33.58 12.46
C GLY A 100 7.22 33.89 12.16
N CYS A 101 6.30 33.17 12.82
CA CYS A 101 4.88 33.50 12.76
C CYS A 101 4.56 34.74 13.62
N ASN A 102 4.43 35.89 12.96
CA ASN A 102 3.44 36.90 13.32
C ASN A 102 2.04 36.38 12.91
N ASN A 103 1.01 36.80 13.64
CA ASN A 103 -0.31 36.21 13.83
C ASN A 103 -1.24 36.26 12.61
N ASN A 104 -0.74 36.09 11.38
CA ASN A 104 -1.54 36.23 10.16
C ASN A 104 -1.23 35.22 9.05
N CYS A 105 -0.73 34.04 9.39
CA CYS A 105 -0.74 32.90 8.45
C CYS A 105 -2.17 32.37 8.31
N GLY A 106 -2.91 32.92 7.35
CA GLY A 106 -4.18 32.37 6.89
C GLY A 106 -3.94 31.10 6.08
N CYS A 107 -3.79 29.98 6.76
CA CYS A 107 -4.14 28.68 6.18
C CYS A 107 -5.57 28.36 6.64
N CYS A 108 -6.54 28.88 5.88
CA CYS A 108 -7.91 28.38 5.87
C CYS A 108 -7.98 27.14 4.97
#